data_AF-A0A447U1P7-F1
#
_entry.id   AF-A0A447U1P7-F1
#
_cell.length_a   1.000
_cell.length_b   1.000
_cell.length_c   1.000
_cell.angle_alpha   90.00
_cell.angle_beta   90.00
_cell.angle_gamma   90.00
#
_symmetry.space_group_name_H-M   'P 1'
#
loop_
_entity.id
_entity.type
_entity.pdbx_description
1 polymer ?
#
loop_
_entity_poly.entity_id
_entity_poly.type
_entity_poly.pdbx_seq_one_letter_code
_entity_poly.pdbx_strand_id
1 'polypeptide(L)'
;MAKLDTSKGVLFLVDTWGGSPFNAASRIVVDKERYEVIAGVNIPMLVETFMARDDDPSFDELVALAVETGREGVKALKAKTGRKSRASASRRRAKSGRTGKTDGPE
;
A
#
# COMPACT_ATOMS: atom_id res chain seq x y z
N MET A 1 14.82 -17.39 -8.96
CA MET A 1 13.97 -18.20 -8.06
C MET A 1 14.64 -19.51 -7.66
N ALA A 2 15.28 -20.28 -8.56
CA ALA A 2 15.88 -21.60 -8.27
C ALA A 2 16.95 -21.70 -7.16
N LYS A 3 17.30 -20.59 -6.49
CA LYS A 3 18.26 -20.54 -5.37
C LYS A 3 17.63 -20.07 -4.05
N LEU A 4 16.34 -19.75 -4.04
CA LEU A 4 15.61 -19.26 -2.88
C LEU A 4 14.52 -20.25 -2.51
N ASP A 5 14.27 -20.43 -1.22
CA ASP A 5 13.03 -21.07 -0.76
C ASP A 5 11.87 -20.09 -0.95
N THR A 6 10.88 -20.49 -1.74
CA THR A 6 9.69 -19.70 -2.05
C THR A 6 8.41 -20.34 -1.52
N SER A 7 8.50 -21.35 -0.65
CA SER A 7 7.35 -22.09 -0.13
C SER A 7 6.38 -21.22 0.67
N LYS A 8 6.91 -20.24 1.42
CA LYS A 8 6.15 -19.29 2.25
C LYS A 8 5.73 -18.01 1.51
N GLY A 9 6.23 -17.79 0.30
CA GLY A 9 5.92 -16.62 -0.52
C GLY A 9 7.16 -15.89 -1.03
N VAL A 10 6.95 -14.84 -1.83
CA VAL A 10 8.03 -13.96 -2.32
C VAL A 10 7.59 -12.50 -2.25
N LEU A 11 8.40 -11.69 -1.57
CA LEU A 11 8.24 -10.25 -1.51
C LEU A 11 9.33 -9.58 -2.35
N PHE A 12 8.93 -8.90 -3.43
CA PHE A 12 9.82 -8.08 -4.23
C PHE A 12 9.85 -6.65 -3.67
N LEU A 13 11.02 -6.21 -3.21
CA LEU A 13 11.24 -4.83 -2.79
C LEU A 13 12.00 -4.09 -3.89
N VAL A 14 11.35 -3.11 -4.51
CA VAL A 14 11.89 -2.36 -5.67
C VAL A 14 12.03 -0.88 -5.37
N ASP A 15 12.87 -0.20 -6.15
CA ASP A 15 13.21 1.21 -5.96
C ASP A 15 12.02 2.14 -6.24
N THR A 16 11.38 2.00 -7.40
CA THR A 16 10.44 2.98 -7.93
C THR A 16 9.23 2.31 -8.56
N TRP A 17 8.07 2.96 -8.41
CA TRP A 17 6.83 2.52 -9.05
C TRP A 17 6.90 2.75 -10.56
N GLY A 18 6.46 1.77 -11.36
CA GLY A 18 6.40 1.88 -12.83
C GLY A 18 7.76 1.80 -13.55
N GLY A 19 8.87 1.69 -12.82
CA GLY A 19 10.19 1.42 -13.38
C GLY A 19 10.30 0.01 -13.97
N SER A 20 11.36 -0.25 -14.76
CA SER A 20 11.60 -1.58 -15.34
C SER A 20 11.66 -2.70 -14.30
N PRO A 21 12.31 -2.54 -13.11
CA PRO A 21 12.28 -3.57 -12.07
C PRO A 21 10.86 -3.85 -11.55
N PHE A 22 10.07 -2.81 -11.30
CA PHE A 22 8.67 -2.94 -10.88
C PHE A 22 7.85 -3.69 -11.94
N ASN A 23 7.89 -3.27 -13.20
CA ASN A 23 7.11 -3.89 -14.27
C ASN A 23 7.48 -5.36 -14.51
N ALA A 24 8.77 -5.70 -14.38
CA ALA A 24 9.23 -7.07 -14.48
C ALA A 24 8.73 -7.93 -13.30
N ALA A 25 8.81 -7.40 -12.07
CA ALA A 25 8.30 -8.07 -10.87
C ALA A 25 6.77 -8.23 -10.93
N SER A 26 6.01 -7.21 -11.36
CA SER A 26 4.55 -7.26 -11.47
C SER A 26 4.09 -8.43 -12.36
N ARG A 27 4.77 -8.67 -13.49
CA ARG A 27 4.45 -9.81 -14.38
C ARG A 27 4.64 -11.17 -13.71
N ILE A 28 5.47 -11.25 -12.67
CA ILE A 28 5.73 -12.50 -11.93
C ILE A 28 4.65 -12.75 -10.87
N VAL A 29 4.11 -11.70 -10.25
CA VAL A 29 3.22 -11.83 -9.08
C VAL A 29 1.74 -11.98 -9.43
N VAL A 30 1.27 -11.49 -10.59
CA VAL A 30 -0.16 -11.35 -10.94
C VAL A 30 -1.00 -12.61 -10.71
N ASP A 31 -0.47 -13.80 -11.00
CA ASP A 31 -1.20 -15.07 -10.87
C ASP A 31 -0.65 -15.97 -9.75
N LYS A 32 0.04 -15.39 -8.75
CA LYS A 32 0.66 -16.14 -7.66
C LYS A 32 0.17 -15.69 -6.30
N GLU A 33 -0.37 -16.64 -5.54
CA GLU A 33 -0.65 -16.43 -4.12
C GLU A 33 0.64 -16.20 -3.34
N ARG A 34 0.60 -15.29 -2.36
CA ARG A 34 1.73 -14.92 -1.50
C ARG A 34 2.94 -14.41 -2.29
N TYR A 35 2.68 -13.65 -3.36
CA TYR A 35 3.68 -12.91 -4.11
C TYR A 35 3.25 -11.45 -4.17
N GLU A 36 4.15 -10.52 -3.84
CA GLU A 36 3.84 -9.08 -3.83
C GLU A 36 5.05 -8.24 -4.25
N VAL A 37 4.78 -7.05 -4.78
CA VAL A 37 5.78 -6.04 -5.14
C VAL A 37 5.54 -4.75 -4.35
N ILE A 38 6.50 -4.37 -3.51
CA ILE A 38 6.51 -3.08 -2.81
C ILE A 38 7.56 -2.18 -3.47
N ALA A 39 7.14 -1.00 -3.93
CA ALA A 39 8.05 0.02 -4.44
C ALA A 39 8.43 1.04 -3.35
N GLY A 40 9.58 1.70 -3.52
CA GLY A 40 10.08 2.70 -2.58
C GLY A 40 10.91 2.08 -1.46
N VAL A 41 11.60 0.97 -1.73
CA VAL A 41 12.44 0.29 -0.73
C VAL A 41 13.42 1.26 -0.08
N ASN A 42 13.54 1.19 1.24
CA ASN A 42 14.45 2.00 2.03
C ASN A 42 15.02 1.18 3.20
N ILE A 43 16.01 1.73 3.91
CA ILE A 43 16.71 1.01 4.97
C ILE A 43 15.78 0.61 6.14
N PRO A 44 14.92 1.50 6.68
CA PRO A 44 13.95 1.10 7.71
C PRO A 44 13.08 -0.09 7.30
N MET A 45 12.52 -0.07 6.08
CA MET A 45 11.75 -1.18 5.53
C MET A 45 12.57 -2.48 5.52
N LEU A 46 13.81 -2.45 5.01
CA LEU A 46 14.65 -3.64 4.91
C LEU A 46 14.99 -4.23 6.29
N VAL A 47 15.39 -3.38 7.23
CA VAL A 47 15.77 -3.82 8.59
C VAL A 47 14.59 -4.49 9.28
N GLU A 48 13.45 -3.81 9.35
CA GLU A 48 12.26 -4.33 10.04
C GLU A 48 11.70 -5.57 9.34
N THR A 49 11.66 -5.60 8.01
CA THR A 49 11.20 -6.77 7.25
C THR A 49 12.09 -7.98 7.49
N PHE A 50 13.43 -7.82 7.49
CA PHE A 50 14.33 -8.94 7.73
C PHE A 50 14.28 -9.43 9.17
N MET A 51 14.15 -8.53 10.15
CA MET A 51 13.99 -8.91 11.54
C MET A 51 12.70 -9.70 11.76
N ALA A 52 11.57 -9.17 11.31
CA ALA A 52 10.29 -9.83 11.47
C ALA A 52 10.20 -11.16 10.72
N ARG A 53 10.84 -11.29 9.54
CA ARG A 53 10.85 -12.55 8.78
C ARG A 53 11.35 -13.74 9.62
N ASP A 54 12.33 -13.51 10.50
CA ASP A 54 12.93 -14.59 11.29
C ASP A 54 11.99 -15.09 12.42
N ASP A 55 10.95 -14.32 12.76
CA ASP A 55 9.88 -14.68 13.70
C ASP A 55 8.70 -15.44 13.05
N ASP A 56 8.83 -15.81 11.76
CA ASP A 56 7.85 -16.56 10.97
C ASP A 56 6.41 -15.97 10.90
N PRO A 57 6.25 -14.68 10.53
CA PRO A 57 4.94 -14.04 10.39
C PRO A 57 4.18 -14.60 9.19
N SER A 58 2.86 -14.36 9.15
CA SER A 58 2.12 -14.59 7.91
C SER A 58 2.60 -13.65 6.80
N PHE A 59 2.37 -14.06 5.55
CA PHE A 59 2.79 -13.26 4.38
C PHE A 59 2.16 -11.85 4.39
N ASP A 60 0.88 -11.76 4.73
CA ASP A 60 0.15 -10.48 4.76
C ASP A 60 0.63 -9.56 5.88
N GLU A 61 0.99 -10.11 7.05
CA GLU A 61 1.61 -9.35 8.14
C GLU A 61 2.96 -8.78 7.73
N LEU A 62 3.80 -9.58 7.05
CA LEU A 62 5.11 -9.13 6.58
C LEU A 62 5.00 -8.03 5.51
N VAL A 63 4.02 -8.13 4.61
CA VAL A 63 3.72 -7.08 3.62
C VAL A 63 3.27 -5.79 4.31
N ALA A 64 2.33 -5.89 5.25
CA ALA A 64 1.82 -4.74 6.00
C ALA A 64 2.95 -4.02 6.77
N LEU A 65 3.78 -4.80 7.47
CA LEU A 65 4.93 -4.28 8.22
C LEU A 65 5.93 -3.56 7.31
N ALA A 66 6.28 -4.15 6.16
CA ALA A 66 7.22 -3.53 5.22
C ALA A 66 6.71 -2.17 4.72
N VAL A 67 5.42 -2.07 4.36
CA VAL A 67 4.81 -0.80 3.93
C VAL A 67 4.76 0.22 5.06
N GLU A 68 4.37 -0.21 6.26
CA GLU A 68 4.28 0.66 7.44
C GLU A 68 5.64 1.24 7.80
N THR A 69 6.62 0.39 8.08
CA THR A 69 7.98 0.77 8.49
C THR A 69 8.70 1.56 7.41
N GLY A 70 8.48 1.23 6.13
CA GLY A 70 8.96 2.01 5.00
C GLY A 70 8.43 3.44 4.99
N ARG A 71 7.14 3.64 5.31
CA ARG A 71 6.53 4.98 5.39
C ARG A 71 6.94 5.72 6.65
N GLU A 72 6.97 5.05 7.79
CA GLU A 72 7.39 5.64 9.06
C GLU A 72 8.85 6.07 9.06
N GLY A 73 9.70 5.33 8.33
CA GLY A 73 11.11 5.66 8.11
C GLY A 73 11.33 7.01 7.41
N VAL A 74 10.32 7.56 6.74
CA VAL A 74 10.41 8.87 6.07
C VAL A 74 10.18 9.99 7.09
N LYS A 75 11.27 10.51 7.64
CA LYS A 75 11.24 11.61 8.63
C LYS A 75 12.10 12.78 8.18
N ALA A 76 11.58 14.00 8.35
CA ALA A 76 12.31 15.23 8.10
C ALA A 76 12.57 15.97 9.42
N LEU A 77 13.84 16.23 9.75
CA LEU A 77 14.22 16.86 11.02
C LEU A 77 13.75 18.32 11.14
N LYS A 78 13.71 19.05 10.02
CA LYS A 78 13.46 20.50 10.00
C LYS A 78 12.11 20.90 9.38
N ALA A 79 11.42 19.97 8.72
CA ALA A 79 10.18 20.30 8.02
C ALA A 79 9.03 20.49 9.01
N LYS A 80 8.30 21.61 8.92
CA LYS A 80 7.07 21.83 9.70
C LYS A 80 5.94 21.01 9.07
N THR A 81 5.58 19.88 9.66
CA THR A 81 4.50 19.01 9.15
C THR A 81 3.14 19.64 9.44
N GLY A 82 2.63 20.47 8.53
CA GLY A 82 1.27 20.98 8.60
C GLY A 82 0.27 19.92 8.12
N ARG A 83 -0.21 19.04 9.01
CA ARG A 83 -1.36 18.17 8.68
C ARG A 83 -2.64 19.03 8.61
N LYS A 84 -3.04 19.45 7.40
CA LYS A 84 -4.45 19.75 7.13
C LYS A 84 -5.17 18.43 6.85
N SER A 85 -5.98 17.97 7.79
CA SER A 85 -6.86 16.81 7.60
C SER A 85 -7.83 17.09 6.45
N ARG A 86 -7.91 16.18 5.46
CA ARG A 86 -8.92 16.18 4.38
C ARG A 86 -10.32 15.77 4.91
N ALA A 87 -10.72 16.28 6.07
CA ALA A 87 -12.07 16.10 6.60
C ALA A 87 -13.00 17.20 6.07
N SER A 88 -13.26 17.26 4.76
CA SER A 88 -14.36 18.11 4.23
C SER A 88 -15.02 17.67 2.93
N ALA A 89 -14.51 16.65 2.21
CA ALA A 89 -15.06 16.30 0.91
C ALA A 89 -16.38 15.47 0.96
N SER A 90 -16.77 14.91 2.11
CA SER A 90 -17.95 14.03 2.19
C SER A 90 -19.29 14.73 2.45
N ARG A 91 -19.34 16.05 2.73
CA ARG A 91 -20.58 16.70 3.20
C ARG A 91 -21.47 17.34 2.12
N ARG A 92 -21.10 17.28 0.83
CA ARG A 92 -21.85 17.97 -0.25
C ARG A 92 -22.76 17.09 -1.12
N ARG A 93 -22.81 15.76 -0.93
CA ARG A 93 -23.58 14.87 -1.82
C ARG A 93 -24.94 14.39 -1.27
N ALA A 94 -25.38 14.88 -0.11
CA ALA A 94 -26.62 14.44 0.55
C ALA A 94 -27.78 15.45 0.51
N LYS A 95 -27.71 16.55 -0.26
CA LYS A 95 -28.70 17.64 -0.21
C LYS A 95 -29.46 18.00 -1.50
N SER A 96 -29.38 17.21 -2.59
CA SER A 96 -30.06 17.56 -3.85
C SER A 96 -31.10 16.57 -4.38
N GLY A 97 -31.74 15.76 -3.53
CA GLY A 97 -32.66 14.73 -4.01
C GLY A 97 -33.86 14.45 -3.12
N ARG A 98 -34.59 15.48 -2.64
CA ARG A 98 -35.95 15.26 -2.11
C ARG A 98 -36.79 16.54 -2.04
N THR A 99 -37.64 16.73 -3.05
CA THR A 99 -38.95 17.44 -3.06
C THR A 99 -39.59 17.07 -4.42
N GLY A 100 -40.56 16.18 -4.52
CA GLY A 100 -42.00 16.43 -4.28
C GLY A 100 -42.51 17.49 -5.27
N LYS A 101 -43.49 17.27 -6.15
CA LYS A 101 -44.86 16.85 -5.83
C LYS A 101 -45.74 16.81 -7.13
N THR A 102 -46.66 15.82 -7.18
CA THR A 102 -48.01 15.75 -7.79
C THR A 102 -48.26 15.92 -9.29
N ASP A 103 -48.79 14.85 -9.88
CA ASP A 103 -50.14 14.71 -10.47
C ASP A 103 -50.82 15.99 -10.99
N GLY A 104 -51.04 16.04 -12.30
CA GLY A 104 -51.97 16.97 -12.94
C GLY A 104 -53.11 16.22 -13.64
N PRO A 105 -54.37 16.68 -13.53
CA PRO A 105 -55.44 16.31 -14.43
C PRO A 105 -55.67 17.39 -15.49
N GLU A 106 -55.71 16.98 -16.76
CA GLU A 106 -56.63 17.36 -17.86
C GLU A 106 -56.06 16.90 -19.21
#